data_AF-A0A3E1HSN0-F1
#
_entry.id   AF-A0A3E1HSN0-F1
#
_cell.length_a   1.000
_cell.length_b   1.000
_cell.length_c   1.000
_cell.angle_alpha   90.00
_cell.angle_beta   90.00
_cell.angle_gamma   90.00
#
_symmetry.space_group_name_H-M   'P 1'
#
loop_
_entity.id
_entity.type
_entity.pdbx_description
1 polymer ?
#
loop_
_entity_poly.entity_id
_entity_poly.type
_entity_poly.pdbx_seq_one_letter_code
_entity_poly.pdbx_strand_id
1 'polypeptide(L)'
;MTNTTTDIKTDKITVNGVPPKWDDAEFESRVAGWIQVYHNTTQSMTYVTAPLSYDFLELVSAKTAEGHRIARNQLISFEALKYGCWMIKPEATQTQDIAEIRVNEKTKYVQFLESERARYQDMLRQQLIQSAELKEQKKIEDAKAKRLTEIDKEVNELFKPLDIPA
;
A
#
# COMPACT_ATOMS: atom_id res chain seq x y z
N MET A 1 41.40 -24.39 -6.35
CA MET A 1 40.33 -24.01 -5.40
C MET A 1 40.29 -22.50 -5.36
N THR A 2 39.41 -21.89 -6.16
CA THR A 2 39.28 -20.44 -6.30
C THR A 2 38.36 -19.93 -5.21
N ASN A 3 38.91 -19.17 -4.25
CA ASN A 3 38.14 -18.51 -3.22
C ASN A 3 37.33 -17.38 -3.86
N THR A 4 36.02 -17.59 -3.96
CA THR A 4 35.06 -16.55 -4.32
C THR A 4 34.87 -15.65 -3.10
N THR A 5 35.57 -14.51 -3.07
CA THR A 5 35.24 -13.42 -2.15
C THR A 5 33.89 -12.85 -2.57
N THR A 6 32.84 -13.25 -1.86
CA THR A 6 31.50 -12.70 -2.03
C THR A 6 31.52 -11.26 -1.53
N ASP A 7 31.64 -10.31 -2.46
CA ASP A 7 31.58 -8.88 -2.20
C ASP A 7 30.12 -8.51 -1.88
N ILE A 8 29.77 -8.51 -0.58
CA ILE A 8 28.45 -8.10 -0.10
C ILE A 8 28.41 -6.57 -0.22
N LYS A 9 27.99 -6.06 -1.38
CA LYS A 9 27.63 -4.64 -1.55
C LYS A 9 26.54 -4.32 -0.53
N THR A 10 26.94 -3.66 0.56
CA THR A 10 26.03 -3.16 1.58
C THR A 10 25.42 -1.88 1.02
N ASP A 11 24.39 -2.02 0.18
CA ASP A 11 23.66 -0.86 -0.35
C ASP A 11 23.13 -0.04 0.82
N LYS A 12 23.61 1.21 0.91
CA LYS A 12 23.31 2.14 2.00
C LYS A 12 21.82 2.46 2.00
N ILE A 13 21.07 1.89 2.94
CA ILE A 13 19.65 2.21 3.13
C ILE A 13 19.58 3.66 3.63
N THR A 14 19.15 4.57 2.76
CA THR A 14 18.97 5.98 3.09
C THR A 14 17.49 6.29 3.03
N VAL A 15 16.85 6.45 4.19
CA VAL A 15 15.44 6.86 4.26
C VAL A 15 15.36 8.36 3.98
N ASN A 16 14.78 8.74 2.84
CA ASN A 16 14.46 10.13 2.51
C ASN A 16 12.95 10.30 2.54
N GLY A 17 12.42 11.08 3.49
CA GLY A 17 10.99 11.40 3.54
C GLY A 17 10.43 11.56 4.95
N VAL A 18 9.21 12.11 5.03
CA VAL A 18 8.40 12.18 6.24
C VAL A 18 7.28 11.14 6.11
N PRO A 19 6.96 10.36 7.15
CA PRO A 19 5.85 9.41 7.10
C PRO A 19 4.56 10.12 6.70
N PRO A 20 3.72 9.51 5.84
CA PRO A 20 2.44 10.08 5.44
C PRO A 20 1.59 10.32 6.68
N LYS A 21 0.93 11.48 6.70
CA LYS A 21 0.01 11.91 7.77
C LYS A 21 -1.39 11.93 7.21
N TRP A 22 -2.36 11.87 8.12
CA TRP A 22 -3.76 12.08 7.77
C TRP A 22 -3.93 13.44 7.08
N ASP A 23 -4.49 13.42 5.88
CA ASP A 23 -4.92 14.60 5.14
C ASP A 23 -6.42 14.52 4.87
N ASP A 24 -7.17 15.47 5.41
CA ASP A 24 -8.61 15.58 5.20
C ASP A 24 -8.96 15.78 3.72
N ALA A 25 -8.13 16.52 2.97
CA ALA A 25 -8.40 16.79 1.56
C ALA A 25 -8.25 15.52 0.70
N GLU A 26 -7.23 14.71 1.01
CA GLU A 26 -7.03 13.42 0.36
C GLU A 26 -8.17 12.45 0.69
N PHE A 27 -8.57 12.39 1.96
CA PHE A 27 -9.68 11.56 2.40
C PHE A 27 -11.00 11.93 1.69
N GLU A 28 -11.34 13.21 1.64
CA GLU A 28 -12.56 13.67 0.96
C GLU A 28 -12.51 13.41 -0.55
N SER A 29 -11.34 13.56 -1.19
CA SER A 29 -11.15 13.19 -2.60
C SER A 29 -11.40 11.70 -2.86
N ARG A 30 -10.88 10.83 -1.99
CA ARG A 30 -11.11 9.38 -2.06
C ARG A 30 -12.58 9.03 -1.87
N VAL A 31 -13.23 9.61 -0.86
CA VAL A 31 -14.66 9.42 -0.58
C VAL A 31 -15.50 9.90 -1.77
N ALA A 32 -15.21 11.08 -2.33
CA ALA A 32 -15.91 11.59 -3.50
C ALA A 32 -15.76 10.66 -4.71
N GLY A 33 -14.57 10.11 -4.94
CA GLY A 33 -14.35 9.09 -5.97
C GLY A 33 -15.23 7.86 -5.79
N TRP A 34 -15.34 7.34 -4.56
CA TRP A 34 -16.19 6.18 -4.26
C TRP A 34 -17.68 6.48 -4.32
N ILE A 35 -18.12 7.66 -3.91
CA ILE A 35 -19.51 8.12 -4.08
C ILE A 35 -19.87 8.17 -5.57
N GLN A 36 -18.95 8.67 -6.40
CA GLN A 36 -19.13 8.69 -7.85
C GLN A 36 -19.23 7.27 -8.43
N VAL A 37 -18.41 6.33 -7.95
CA VAL A 37 -18.52 4.92 -8.33
C VAL A 37 -19.87 4.34 -7.90
N TYR A 38 -20.32 4.62 -6.68
CA TYR A 38 -21.60 4.13 -6.17
C TYR A 38 -22.78 4.56 -7.06
N HIS A 39 -22.85 5.84 -7.42
CA HIS A 39 -23.93 6.36 -8.27
C HIS A 39 -23.88 5.85 -9.72
N ASN A 40 -22.68 5.60 -10.26
CA ASN A 40 -22.53 5.17 -11.66
C ASN A 40 -22.53 3.65 -11.86
N THR A 41 -22.56 2.88 -10.78
CA THR A 41 -22.55 1.41 -10.83
C THR A 41 -23.84 0.83 -10.26
N THR A 42 -23.97 -0.49 -10.38
CA THR A 42 -25.09 -1.26 -9.82
C THR A 42 -25.16 -1.24 -8.29
N GLN A 43 -24.18 -0.66 -7.59
CA GLN A 43 -24.18 -0.54 -6.12
C GLN A 43 -25.34 0.32 -5.60
N SER A 44 -25.73 1.35 -6.35
CA SER A 44 -26.89 2.20 -6.06
C SER A 44 -28.23 1.58 -6.51
N MET A 45 -28.20 0.36 -7.03
CA MET A 45 -29.34 -0.31 -7.65
C MET A 45 -29.64 -1.65 -6.96
N THR A 46 -30.88 -2.11 -7.15
CA THR A 46 -31.38 -3.41 -6.75
C THR A 46 -31.92 -4.10 -7.99
N TYR A 47 -31.56 -5.36 -8.20
CA TYR A 47 -32.08 -6.14 -9.31
C TYR A 47 -33.38 -6.84 -8.90
N VAL A 48 -34.46 -6.61 -9.64
CA VAL A 48 -35.76 -7.25 -9.44
C VAL A 48 -35.96 -8.25 -10.58
N THR A 49 -36.34 -9.48 -10.24
CA THR A 49 -36.51 -10.56 -11.21
C THR A 49 -37.65 -11.49 -10.82
N ALA A 50 -38.39 -12.00 -11.81
CA ALA A 50 -39.37 -13.06 -11.62
C ALA A 50 -39.55 -13.87 -12.92
N PRO A 51 -39.98 -15.14 -12.83
CA PRO A 51 -40.18 -15.98 -14.01
C PRO A 51 -41.46 -15.64 -14.77
N LEU A 52 -42.52 -15.22 -14.08
CA LEU A 52 -43.79 -14.85 -14.70
C LEU A 52 -43.91 -13.33 -14.85
N SER A 53 -44.55 -12.89 -15.94
CA SER A 53 -44.68 -11.48 -16.27
C SER A 53 -45.56 -10.71 -15.27
N TYR A 54 -46.65 -11.32 -14.80
CA TYR A 54 -47.52 -10.70 -13.79
C TYR A 54 -46.78 -10.52 -12.45
N ASP A 55 -46.14 -11.57 -11.94
CA ASP A 55 -45.34 -11.52 -10.70
C ASP A 55 -44.23 -10.46 -10.79
N PHE A 56 -43.57 -10.36 -11.96
CA PHE A 56 -42.55 -9.34 -12.19
C PHE A 56 -43.13 -7.91 -12.08
N LEU A 57 -44.28 -7.65 -12.71
CA LEU A 57 -44.92 -6.35 -12.67
C LEU A 57 -45.43 -6.01 -11.27
N GLU A 58 -45.95 -6.99 -10.52
CA GLU A 58 -46.34 -6.81 -9.11
C GLU A 58 -45.13 -6.43 -8.25
N LEU A 59 -43.99 -7.14 -8.39
CA LEU A 59 -42.76 -6.83 -7.67
C LEU A 59 -42.22 -5.44 -7.99
N VAL A 60 -42.21 -5.05 -9.27
CA VAL A 60 -41.79 -3.71 -9.68
C VAL A 60 -42.73 -2.64 -9.11
N SER A 61 -44.03 -2.90 -9.08
CA SER A 61 -45.01 -1.99 -8.49
C SER A 61 -44.79 -1.80 -6.98
N ALA A 62 -44.52 -2.90 -6.26
CA ALA A 62 -44.23 -2.89 -4.83
C ALA A 62 -42.94 -2.10 -4.54
N LYS A 63 -41.87 -2.34 -5.30
CA LYS A 63 -40.62 -1.58 -5.15
C LYS A 63 -40.76 -0.11 -5.50
N THR A 64 -41.61 0.21 -6.47
CA THR A 64 -41.92 1.62 -6.80
C THR A 64 -42.66 2.29 -5.65
N ALA A 65 -43.59 1.59 -4.97
CA ALA A 65 -44.26 2.09 -3.76
C ALA A 65 -43.29 2.30 -2.58
N GLU A 66 -42.23 1.50 -2.47
CA GLU A 66 -41.12 1.71 -1.53
C GLU A 66 -40.21 2.91 -1.91
N GLY A 67 -40.45 3.56 -3.05
CA GLY A 67 -39.66 4.71 -3.52
C GLY A 67 -38.50 4.36 -4.46
N HIS A 68 -38.39 3.11 -4.92
CA HIS A 68 -37.41 2.74 -5.95
C HIS A 68 -37.81 3.31 -7.31
N ARG A 69 -36.83 3.55 -8.18
CA ARG A 69 -37.06 4.05 -9.55
C ARG A 69 -36.42 3.14 -10.57
N ILE A 70 -37.09 2.85 -11.68
CA ILE A 70 -36.51 2.00 -12.74
C ILE A 70 -35.24 2.66 -13.30
N ALA A 71 -34.14 1.90 -13.37
CA ALA A 71 -32.86 2.37 -13.87
C ALA A 71 -32.87 2.40 -15.42
N ARG A 72 -33.14 3.57 -15.99
CA ARG A 72 -33.26 3.75 -17.45
C ARG A 72 -31.95 3.56 -18.22
N ASN A 73 -30.82 3.60 -17.52
CA ASN A 73 -29.49 3.36 -18.08
C ASN A 73 -29.11 1.88 -18.15
N GLN A 74 -29.98 0.98 -17.67
CA GLN A 74 -29.76 -0.47 -17.71
C GLN A 74 -30.79 -1.15 -18.61
N LEU A 75 -30.39 -2.28 -19.20
CA LEU A 75 -31.29 -3.08 -20.02
C LEU A 75 -32.30 -3.84 -19.15
N ILE A 76 -33.51 -4.00 -19.68
CA ILE A 76 -34.55 -4.86 -19.10
C ILE A 76 -34.48 -6.20 -19.83
N SER A 77 -34.50 -7.28 -19.07
CA SER A 77 -34.57 -8.64 -19.60
C SER A 77 -36.03 -9.07 -19.74
N PHE A 78 -36.38 -9.50 -20.96
CA PHE A 78 -37.69 -10.07 -21.31
C PHE A 78 -37.47 -11.42 -21.99
N GLU A 79 -36.81 -12.34 -21.30
CA GLU A 79 -36.57 -13.71 -21.77
C GLU A 79 -37.68 -14.64 -21.28
N ALA A 80 -37.89 -15.77 -21.97
CA ALA A 80 -38.87 -16.76 -21.55
C ALA A 80 -38.54 -17.26 -20.13
N LEU A 81 -39.51 -17.14 -19.22
CA LEU A 81 -39.36 -17.46 -17.80
C LEU A 81 -38.26 -16.66 -17.07
N LYS A 82 -37.88 -15.50 -17.60
CA LYS A 82 -36.85 -14.65 -17.03
C LYS A 82 -37.12 -13.19 -17.37
N TYR A 83 -37.87 -12.56 -16.48
CA TYR A 83 -38.12 -11.11 -16.49
C TYR A 83 -37.29 -10.45 -15.41
N GLY A 84 -36.61 -9.35 -15.74
CA GLY A 84 -35.89 -8.61 -14.72
C GLY A 84 -35.42 -7.22 -15.14
N CYS A 85 -35.28 -6.33 -14.16
CA CYS A 85 -34.76 -4.99 -14.37
C CYS A 85 -33.98 -4.50 -13.14
N TRP A 86 -33.08 -3.55 -13.38
CA TRP A 86 -32.44 -2.79 -12.31
C TRP A 86 -33.35 -1.64 -11.87
N MET A 87 -33.45 -1.44 -10.55
CA MET A 87 -34.15 -0.31 -9.94
C MET A 87 -33.20 0.44 -8.99
N ILE A 88 -33.11 1.74 -9.15
CA ILE A 88 -32.36 2.66 -8.29
C ILE A 88 -33.01 2.68 -6.90
N LYS A 89 -32.18 2.52 -5.87
CA LYS A 89 -32.59 2.53 -4.45
C LYS A 89 -33.20 3.90 -4.06
N PRO A 90 -34.07 3.96 -3.04
CA PRO A 90 -34.56 5.22 -2.48
C PRO A 90 -33.43 6.05 -1.87
N GLU A 91 -33.61 7.38 -1.80
CA GLU A 91 -32.59 8.31 -1.28
C GLU A 91 -32.20 8.03 0.17
N ALA A 92 -33.16 7.61 1.01
CA ALA A 92 -32.87 7.24 2.40
C ALA A 92 -31.88 6.07 2.51
N THR A 93 -32.07 5.03 1.68
CA THR A 93 -31.16 3.88 1.61
C THR A 93 -29.82 4.29 0.99
N GLN A 94 -29.81 5.12 -0.06
CA GLN A 94 -28.56 5.61 -0.64
C GLN A 94 -27.73 6.42 0.36
N THR A 95 -28.38 7.22 1.21
CA THR A 95 -27.69 8.01 2.24
C THR A 95 -27.01 7.09 3.27
N GLN A 96 -27.66 5.99 3.64
CA GLN A 96 -27.08 4.98 4.53
C GLN A 96 -25.88 4.28 3.87
N ASP A 97 -26.04 3.81 2.62
CA ASP A 97 -24.96 3.19 1.86
C ASP A 97 -23.73 4.13 1.73
N ILE A 98 -23.96 5.42 1.46
CA ILE A 98 -22.89 6.43 1.36
C ILE A 98 -22.19 6.65 2.71
N ALA A 99 -22.94 6.64 3.81
CA ALA A 99 -22.35 6.74 5.15
C ALA A 99 -21.45 5.53 5.46
N GLU A 100 -21.88 4.32 5.08
CA GLU A 100 -21.07 3.11 5.20
C GLU A 100 -19.81 3.17 4.32
N ILE A 101 -19.91 3.65 3.09
CA ILE A 101 -18.76 3.88 2.21
C ILE A 101 -17.74 4.79 2.91
N ARG A 102 -18.19 5.88 3.53
CA ARG A 102 -17.31 6.82 4.24
C ARG A 102 -16.59 6.17 5.41
N VAL A 103 -17.29 5.34 6.19
CA VAL A 103 -16.69 4.59 7.32
C VAL A 103 -15.65 3.58 6.82
N ASN A 104 -15.99 2.86 5.74
CA ASN A 104 -15.10 1.87 5.13
C ASN A 104 -13.83 2.52 4.58
N GLU A 105 -13.95 3.62 3.83
CA GLU A 105 -12.81 4.34 3.29
C GLU A 105 -11.95 4.98 4.37
N LYS A 106 -12.56 5.47 5.47
CA LYS A 106 -11.81 5.97 6.62
C LYS A 106 -10.96 4.85 7.23
N THR A 107 -11.56 3.68 7.42
CA THR A 107 -10.87 2.51 7.98
C THR A 107 -9.70 2.09 7.10
N LYS A 108 -9.90 1.99 5.77
CA LYS A 108 -8.84 1.65 4.82
C LYS A 108 -7.73 2.69 4.81
N TYR A 109 -8.07 3.99 4.86
CA TYR A 109 -7.08 5.05 4.84
C TYR A 109 -6.24 5.06 6.13
N VAL A 110 -6.85 4.85 7.29
CA VAL A 110 -6.11 4.68 8.56
C VAL A 110 -5.19 3.47 8.50
N GLN A 111 -5.66 2.31 8.04
CA GLN A 111 -4.83 1.10 7.89
C GLN A 111 -3.65 1.33 6.93
N PHE A 112 -3.87 2.08 5.86
CA PHE A 112 -2.81 2.48 4.94
C PHE A 112 -1.75 3.35 5.65
N LEU A 113 -2.18 4.38 6.40
CA LEU A 113 -1.25 5.24 7.15
C LEU A 113 -0.47 4.47 8.23
N GLU A 114 -1.11 3.53 8.92
CA GLU A 114 -0.47 2.67 9.91
C GLU A 114 0.57 1.74 9.27
N SER A 115 0.23 1.12 8.14
CA SER A 115 1.15 0.21 7.44
C SER A 115 2.36 0.95 6.85
N GLU A 116 2.15 2.13 6.27
CA GLU A 116 3.24 2.99 5.82
C GLU A 116 4.11 3.46 6.99
N ARG A 117 3.50 3.86 8.11
CA ARG A 117 4.26 4.25 9.31
C ARG A 117 5.14 3.11 9.83
N ALA A 118 4.61 1.88 9.89
CA ALA A 118 5.38 0.70 10.28
C ALA A 118 6.56 0.45 9.33
N ARG A 119 6.32 0.53 8.02
CA ARG A 119 7.35 0.40 6.99
C ARG A 119 8.47 1.44 7.14
N TYR A 120 8.13 2.71 7.38
CA TYR A 120 9.11 3.77 7.62
C TYR A 120 9.91 3.53 8.90
N GLN A 121 9.28 3.03 9.98
CA GLN A 121 9.97 2.69 11.22
C GLN A 121 11.00 1.58 11.01
N ASP A 122 10.64 0.52 10.29
CA ASP A 122 11.56 -0.60 10.03
C ASP A 122 12.73 -0.19 9.15
N MET A 123 12.47 0.64 8.14
CA MET A 123 13.53 1.18 7.27
C MET A 123 14.51 2.07 8.07
N LEU A 124 14.00 2.90 8.97
CA LEU A 124 14.83 3.72 9.85
C LEU A 124 15.64 2.87 10.82
N ARG A 125 15.06 1.80 11.38
CA ARG A 125 15.78 0.84 12.23
C ARG A 125 16.94 0.20 11.47
N GLN A 126 16.69 -0.28 10.25
CA GLN A 126 17.72 -0.88 9.41
C GLN A 126 18.84 0.12 9.08
N GLN A 127 18.50 1.36 8.75
CA GLN A 127 19.50 2.40 8.51
C GLN A 127 20.35 2.68 9.76
N LEU A 128 19.74 2.74 10.94
CA LEU A 128 20.46 2.97 12.20
C LEU A 128 21.40 1.80 12.52
N ILE A 129 20.96 0.56 12.34
CA ILE A 129 21.78 -0.65 12.52
C ILE A 129 22.98 -0.62 11.57
N GLN A 130 22.76 -0.43 10.27
CA GLN A 130 23.84 -0.32 9.29
C GLN A 130 24.82 0.80 9.64
N SER A 131 24.31 1.95 10.10
CA SER A 131 25.16 3.08 10.48
C SER A 131 26.02 2.78 11.72
N ALA A 132 25.52 1.96 12.65
CA ALA A 132 26.25 1.53 13.85
C ALA A 132 27.32 0.49 13.47
N GLU A 133 26.96 -0.53 12.69
CA GLU A 133 27.87 -1.55 12.20
C GLU A 133 29.03 -0.95 11.39
N LEU A 134 28.74 0.00 10.48
CA LEU A 134 29.79 0.70 9.72
C LEU A 134 30.72 1.52 10.62
N LYS A 135 30.20 2.09 11.73
CA LYS A 135 31.04 2.81 12.70
C LYS A 135 31.93 1.84 13.49
N GLU A 136 31.42 0.68 13.86
CA GLU A 136 32.20 -0.34 14.56
C GLU A 136 33.26 -0.98 13.67
N GLN A 137 32.91 -1.32 12.43
CA GLN A 137 33.86 -1.84 11.43
C GLN A 137 34.99 -0.86 11.19
N LYS A 138 34.69 0.43 10.98
CA LYS A 138 35.73 1.47 10.86
C LYS A 138 36.65 1.53 12.06
N LYS A 139 36.12 1.46 13.29
CA LYS A 139 36.96 1.44 14.51
C LYS A 139 37.88 0.22 14.56
N ILE A 140 37.38 -0.96 14.17
CA ILE A 140 38.16 -2.21 14.16
C ILE A 140 39.22 -2.15 13.06
N GLU A 141 38.87 -1.68 11.86
CA GLU A 141 39.79 -1.50 10.74
C GLU A 141 40.86 -0.47 11.07
N ASP A 142 40.51 0.68 11.65
CA ASP A 142 41.46 1.70 12.09
C ASP A 142 42.42 1.14 13.16
N ALA A 143 41.92 0.33 14.09
CA ALA A 143 42.75 -0.31 15.12
C ALA A 143 43.68 -1.38 14.52
N LYS A 144 43.20 -2.18 13.56
CA LYS A 144 44.00 -3.17 12.83
C LYS A 144 45.07 -2.50 11.97
N ALA A 145 44.71 -1.43 11.25
CA ALA A 145 45.63 -0.66 10.43
C ALA A 145 46.77 -0.06 11.28
N LYS A 146 46.45 0.51 12.44
CA LYS A 146 47.48 0.99 13.39
C LYS A 146 48.44 -0.12 13.82
N ARG A 147 47.92 -1.28 14.23
CA ARG A 147 48.76 -2.43 14.60
C ARG A 147 49.61 -2.94 13.43
N LEU A 148 49.05 -2.97 12.21
CA LEU A 148 49.82 -3.34 11.03
C LEU A 148 50.96 -2.34 10.78
N THR A 149 50.70 -1.04 10.91
CA THR A 149 51.76 -0.03 10.71
C THR A 149 52.87 -0.09 11.76
N GLU A 150 52.57 -0.54 12.98
CA GLU A 150 53.57 -0.78 14.02
C GLU A 150 54.42 -2.03 13.69
N ILE A 151 53.78 -3.12 13.28
CA ILE A 151 54.46 -4.34 12.82
C ILE A 151 55.32 -4.06 11.59
N ASP A 152 54.81 -3.30 10.61
CA ASP A 152 55.56 -2.94 9.41
C ASP A 152 56.78 -2.07 9.75
N LYS A 153 56.71 -1.23 10.80
CA LYS A 153 57.88 -0.50 11.30
C LYS A 153 58.90 -1.45 11.93
N GLU A 154 58.46 -2.37 12.80
CA GLU A 154 59.35 -3.37 13.41
C GLU A 154 60.02 -4.27 12.37
N VAL A 155 59.28 -4.69 11.34
CA VAL A 155 59.81 -5.47 10.22
C VAL A 155 60.85 -4.66 9.43
N ASN A 156 60.58 -3.39 9.12
CA ASN A 156 61.53 -2.54 8.40
C ASN A 156 62.77 -2.15 9.24
N GLU A 157 62.64 -2.05 10.55
CA GLU A 157 63.78 -1.82 11.45
C GLU A 157 64.69 -3.06 11.55
N LEU A 158 64.10 -4.26 11.56
CA LEU A 158 64.82 -5.52 11.62
C LEU A 158 65.46 -5.88 10.27
N PHE A 159 64.78 -5.62 9.16
CA PHE A 159 65.27 -5.83 7.80
C PHE A 159 65.67 -4.49 7.16
N LYS A 160 66.83 -3.95 7.55
CA LYS A 160 67.43 -2.82 6.82
C LYS A 160 67.60 -3.18 5.34
N PRO A 161 67.33 -2.25 4.40
CA PRO A 161 67.48 -2.51 2.98
C PRO A 161 68.89 -3.00 2.66
N LEU A 162 68.95 -4.07 1.85
CA LEU A 162 70.18 -4.77 1.49
C LEU A 162 71.10 -3.83 0.70
N ASP A 163 72.14 -3.31 1.35
CA ASP A 163 73.13 -2.44 0.73
C ASP A 163 74.11 -3.32 -0.07
N ILE A 164 73.92 -3.39 -1.39
CA ILE A 164 74.82 -4.11 -2.30
C ILE A 164 75.83 -3.07 -2.84
N PRO A 165 77.09 -3.08 -2.38
CA PRO A 165 78.11 -2.21 -2.96
C PRO A 165 78.37 -2.61 -4.42
N ALA A 166 78.55 -1.60 -5.27
CA ALA A 166 78.78 -1.71 -6.71
C ALA A 166 80.07 -2.48 -7.07
#